data_AF-A0A2M8P825-F1
#
_entry.id   AF-A0A2M8P825-F1
#
_cell.length_a   1.000
_cell.length_b   1.000
_cell.length_c   1.000
_cell.angle_alpha   90.00
_cell.angle_beta   90.00
_cell.angle_gamma   90.00
#
_symmetry.space_group_name_H-M   'P 1'
#
loop_
_entity.id
_entity.type
_entity.pdbx_description
1 polymer ?
#
loop_
_entity_poly.entity_id
_entity_poly.type
_entity_poly.pdbx_seq_one_letter_code
_entity_poly.pdbx_strand_id
1 'polypeptide(L)' 'MDVATEVNLKKALKRYFGFDQVKGEEESIIRNVLEGNDTFVIMPTGGGKSLCYQLPALLSEGTAIVVSPLIA' A
#
# COMPACT_ATOMS: atom_id res chain seq x y z
N MET A 1 -1.84 -7.40 -20.31
CA MET A 1 -1.17 -7.15 -19.02
C MET A 1 -1.64 -8.24 -18.11
N ASP A 2 -0.72 -9.14 -17.77
CA ASP A 2 -1.02 -10.47 -17.26
C ASP A 2 -1.84 -10.45 -15.97
N VAL A 3 -2.74 -11.42 -15.90
CA VAL A 3 -3.67 -11.70 -14.81
C VAL A 3 -2.93 -11.55 -13.49
N ALA A 4 -3.26 -10.47 -12.75
CA ALA A 4 -2.79 -10.23 -11.41
C ALA A 4 -3.05 -11.50 -10.60
N THR A 5 -1.96 -12.23 -10.32
CA THR A 5 -2.01 -13.33 -9.36
C THR A 5 -2.58 -12.72 -8.10
N GLU A 6 -3.74 -13.20 -7.65
CA GLU A 6 -4.48 -12.62 -6.54
C GLU A 6 -3.53 -12.33 -5.36
N VAL A 7 -3.18 -11.06 -5.18
CA VAL A 7 -2.08 -10.71 -4.29
C VAL A 7 -2.52 -10.95 -2.86
N ASN A 8 -1.87 -11.89 -2.18
CA ASN A 8 -2.15 -12.17 -0.78
C ASN A 8 -1.56 -11.07 0.11
N LEU A 9 -2.34 -10.00 0.32
CA LEU A 9 -1.95 -8.85 1.11
C LEU A 9 -1.54 -9.23 2.53
N LYS A 10 -2.22 -10.19 3.16
CA LYS A 10 -1.87 -10.65 4.52
C LYS A 10 -0.46 -11.23 4.58
N LYS A 11 -0.09 -12.07 3.62
CA LYS A 11 1.25 -12.67 3.54
C LYS A 11 2.32 -11.59 3.28
N ALA A 12 2.04 -10.65 2.39
CA ALA A 12 2.96 -9.55 2.08
C ALA A 12 3.14 -8.61 3.28
N LEU A 13 2.04 -8.24 3.93
CA LEU A 13 2.03 -7.42 5.13
C LEU A 13 2.85 -8.06 6.25
N LYS A 14 2.64 -9.37 6.50
CA LYS A 14 3.41 -10.10 7.50
C LYS A 14 4.89 -10.14 7.16
N ARG A 15 5.22 -10.38 5.88
CA ARG A 15 6.61 -10.49 5.40
C ARG A 15 7.38 -9.19 5.54
N TYR A 16 6.79 -8.06 5.15
CA TYR A 16 7.51 -6.79 5.05
C TYR A 16 7.35 -5.89 6.28
N PHE A 17 6.23 -5.99 6.99
CA PHE A 17 5.89 -5.11 8.12
C PHE A 17 5.65 -5.86 9.44
N GLY A 18 5.57 -7.19 9.43
CA GLY A 18 5.33 -8.00 10.63
C GLY A 18 3.89 -7.97 11.16
N PHE A 19 3.00 -7.18 10.54
CA PHE A 19 1.60 -7.09 10.94
C PHE A 19 0.77 -8.27 10.44
N ASP A 20 -0.21 -8.69 11.23
CA ASP A 20 -1.09 -9.82 10.91
C ASP A 20 -2.33 -9.44 10.09
N GLN A 21 -2.69 -8.15 10.11
CA GLN A 21 -3.84 -7.61 9.41
C GLN A 21 -3.67 -6.13 9.10
N VAL A 22 -4.24 -5.72 7.97
CA VAL A 22 -4.54 -4.33 7.64
C VAL A 22 -5.70 -3.85 8.53
N LYS A 23 -5.73 -2.56 8.86
CA LYS A 23 -6.72 -1.95 9.74
C LYS A 23 -7.64 -1.03 8.94
N GLY A 24 -8.94 -1.12 9.21
CA GLY A 24 -9.94 -0.25 8.62
C GLY A 24 -9.89 -0.25 7.09
N GLU A 25 -9.83 0.94 6.50
CA GLU A 25 -9.87 1.16 5.05
C GLU A 25 -8.52 0.93 4.34
N GLU A 26 -7.45 0.55 5.04
CA GLU A 26 -6.14 0.33 4.40
C GLU A 26 -6.21 -0.72 3.29
N GLU A 27 -7.00 -1.79 3.48
CA GLU A 27 -7.11 -2.86 2.48
C GLU A 27 -7.71 -2.37 1.17
N SER A 28 -8.83 -1.64 1.25
CA SER A 28 -9.54 -1.13 0.08
C SER A 28 -8.66 -0.14 -0.69
N ILE A 29 -7.95 0.74 0.02
CA ILE A 29 -6.99 1.69 -0.56
C ILE A 29 -5.85 0.95 -1.26
N ILE A 30 -5.21 -0.02 -0.60
CA ILE A 30 -4.06 -0.77 -1.14
C ILE A 30 -4.46 -1.52 -2.41
N ARG A 31 -5.63 -2.18 -2.41
CA ARG A 31 -6.15 -2.88 -3.60
C ARG A 31 -6.41 -1.92 -4.75
N ASN A 32 -7.05 -0.78 -4.48
CA ASN A 32 -7.31 0.24 -5.50
C ASN A 32 -6.01 0.76 -6.14
N VAL A 33 -4.96 0.99 -5.35
CA VAL A 33 -3.64 1.39 -5.85
C VAL A 33 -2.99 0.28 -6.68
N LEU A 34 -3.08 -0.98 -6.23
CA LEU A 34 -2.53 -2.14 -6.96
C LEU A 34 -3.24 -2.41 -8.30
N GLU A 35 -4.51 -2.04 -8.42
CA GLU A 35 -5.26 -2.06 -9.68
C GLU A 35 -4.84 -0.95 -10.65
N GLY A 36 -3.98 -0.02 -10.21
CA GLY A 36 -3.47 1.08 -11.02
C GLY A 36 -4.38 2.31 -11.03
N ASN A 37 -5.33 2.42 -10.10
CA ASN A 37 -6.24 3.55 -10.03
C ASN A 37 -5.62 4.75 -9.30
N ASP A 38 -5.85 5.95 -9.82
CA ASP A 38 -5.54 7.19 -9.11
C ASP A 38 -6.37 7.27 -7.82
N THR A 39 -5.70 7.48 -6.69
CA THR A 39 -6.33 7.35 -5.36
C THR A 39 -6.04 8.57 -4.50
N PHE A 40 -7.11 9.24 -4.02
CA PHE A 40 -7.01 10.34 -3.06
C PHE A 40 -7.40 9.87 -1.65
N VAL A 41 -6.47 9.96 -0.70
CA VAL A 41 -6.62 9.36 0.64
C VAL A 41 -6.56 10.40 1.76
N ILE A 42 -7.70 10.61 2.42
CA ILE A 42 -7.79 11.40 3.65
C ILE A 42 -7.79 10.46 4.85
N MET A 43 -6.75 10.58 5.68
CA MET A 43 -6.58 9.80 6.90
C MET A 43 -5.84 10.68 7.92
N PRO A 44 -6.15 10.57 9.22
CA PRO A 44 -5.44 11.29 10.27
C PRO A 44 -3.98 10.81 10.39
N THR A 45 -3.14 11.63 11.03
CA THR A 45 -1.80 11.22 11.44
C THR A 45 -1.86 9.97 12.31
N GLY A 46 -0.97 9.00 12.06
CA GLY A 46 -1.00 7.69 12.72
C GLY A 46 -2.05 6.71 12.20
N GLY A 47 -2.90 7.13 11.25
CA GLY A 47 -3.95 6.29 10.66
C GLY A 47 -3.49 5.28 9.62
N GLY A 48 -2.18 5.13 9.37
CA GLY A 48 -1.66 4.11 8.44
C GLY A 48 -1.52 4.52 6.98
N LYS A 49 -1.64 5.82 6.66
CA LYS A 49 -1.49 6.35 5.27
C LYS A 49 -0.19 5.90 4.58
N SER A 50 0.92 5.79 5.31
CA SER A 50 2.19 5.36 4.73
C SER A 50 2.17 3.93 4.18
N LEU A 51 1.50 3.03 4.90
CA LEU A 51 1.36 1.64 4.47
C LEU A 51 0.62 1.55 3.12
N CYS A 52 -0.35 2.46 2.90
CA CYS A 52 -1.18 2.49 1.70
C CYS A 52 -0.42 2.76 0.40
N TYR A 53 0.81 3.31 0.46
CA TYR A 53 1.69 3.42 -0.73
C TYR A 53 2.94 2.56 -0.62
N GLN A 54 3.42 2.26 0.59
CA GLN A 54 4.63 1.43 0.77
C GLN A 54 4.39 -0.04 0.45
N LEU A 55 3.24 -0.61 0.83
CA LEU A 55 2.97 -2.02 0.52
C LEU A 55 2.77 -2.23 -0.99
N PRO A 56 1.98 -1.40 -1.70
CA PRO A 56 1.93 -1.46 -3.17
C PRO A 56 3.31 -1.34 -3.83
N ALA A 57 4.15 -0.40 -3.36
CA ALA A 57 5.50 -0.22 -3.90
C ALA A 57 6.38 -1.47 -3.82
N LEU A 58 6.21 -2.31 -2.80
CA LEU A 58 6.95 -3.56 -2.61
C LEU A 58 6.38 -4.74 -3.41
N LEU A 59 5.16 -4.60 -3.93
CA LEU A 59 4.42 -5.63 -4.64
C LEU A 59 4.40 -5.40 -6.15
N SER A 60 4.55 -4.15 -6.58
CA SER A 60 4.64 -3.76 -7.98
C SER A 60 6.08 -3.87 -8.50
N GLU A 61 6.23 -4.14 -9.79
CA GLU A 61 7.51 -4.00 -10.46
C GLU A 61 7.93 -2.52 -10.55
N GLY A 62 9.23 -2.25 -10.49
CA GLY A 62 9.79 -0.90 -10.63
C GLY A 62 10.13 -0.22 -9.30
N THR A 63 10.04 1.10 -9.27
CA THR A 63 10.41 1.93 -8.10
C THR A 63 9.31 2.94 -7.84
N ALA A 64 8.75 2.92 -6.63
CA ALA A 64 7.81 3.95 -6.21
C ALA A 64 8.52 5.26 -5.89
N ILE A 65 7.97 6.37 -6.38
CA ILE A 65 8.47 7.71 -6.11
C ILE A 65 7.58 8.36 -5.05
N VAL A 66 8.15 8.65 -3.89
CA VAL A 66 7.44 9.32 -2.79
C VAL A 66 7.93 10.76 -2.69
N VAL A 67 7.03 11.71 -2.90
CA VAL A 67 7.33 13.13 -2.76
C VAL A 67 6.89 13.61 -1.39
N SER A 68 7.84 14.01 -0.55
CA SER A 68 7.60 14.59 0.77
C SER A 68 8.24 15.97 0.84
N PRO A 69 7.55 16.99 1.38
CA PRO A 69 8.16 18.29 1.63
C PRO A 69 9.13 18.27 2.82
N LEU A 70 9.13 17.19 3.61
CA LEU A 70 9.94 17.03 4.81
C LEU A 70 11.05 16.00 4.58
N ILE A 71 12.28 16.35 4.98
CA ILE A 71 13.48 15.49 4.95
C ILE A 71 13.68 14.75 6.29
N ALA A 72 13.04 15.23 7.37
CA ALA A 72 13.25 14.80 8.75
C ALA A 72 12.40 13.58 9.15
#